data_AF-A0A7T1MAR8-F1
#
_entry.id   AF-A0A7T1MAR8-F1
#
_cell.length_a   1.000
_cell.length_b   1.000
_cell.length_c   1.000
_cell.angle_alpha   90.00
_cell.angle_beta   90.00
_cell.angle_gamma   90.00
#
_symmetry.space_group_name_H-M   'P 1'
#
loop_
_entity.id
_entity.type
_entity.pdbx_description
1 polymer ?
#
loop_
_entity_poly.entity_id
_entity_poly.type
_entity_poly.pdbx_seq_one_letter_code
_entity_poly.pdbx_strand_id
1 'polypeptide(L)'
;MIRLVGSFGAGGILYLTPVVFHQAQFSALAVGQGLAAAALAGTLGRLLSGWWLDRGLSTTRPVLLAALISVLADSRLFTAETFPAFVLGQVLLGTAMGIYWPAIELAVPLSAPPLPTSRGYALVRTGDALGVALGVLLGALMAGSRHLRGIYLVDIVCMTVVISLLLRSPLPLAAPTGDQDRRLPWHQWVKPLLPLLGVTLLATGMVSLLQSALPLDLVRGGLERAPLSESLGALLLGLQLSLLLLFQWPLGRWLGERPVSFGLGWSLLGFAFGSLLLALSALGWQSLSLLVLAQVPLAAAAAAFLPTASEAVIEVTPVSHQGMALALFSQCFAISSFVAPLVGGWLLESQRHGAGLWLLMTLLSLLGLLLVGQLNRFHPHPGQRRTRPQP
;
A
#
# COMPACT_ATOMS: atom_id res chain seq x y z
N MET A 1 -15.14 -8.98 4.86
CA MET A 1 -15.63 -9.66 3.65
C MET A 1 -15.44 -8.80 2.39
N ILE A 2 -16.02 -7.58 2.31
CA ILE A 2 -15.86 -6.68 1.15
C ILE A 2 -14.40 -6.54 0.70
N ARG A 3 -13.51 -6.18 1.65
CA ARG A 3 -12.06 -6.06 1.46
C ARG A 3 -11.42 -7.33 0.86
N LEU A 4 -11.63 -8.48 1.51
CA LEU A 4 -11.12 -9.79 1.06
C LEU A 4 -11.57 -10.13 -0.38
N VAL A 5 -12.86 -10.01 -0.67
CA VAL A 5 -13.41 -10.36 -2.01
C VAL A 5 -12.91 -9.40 -3.07
N GLY A 6 -12.91 -8.09 -2.80
CA GLY A 6 -12.37 -7.10 -3.72
C GLY A 6 -10.87 -7.32 -3.98
N SER A 7 -10.09 -7.60 -2.94
CA SER A 7 -8.66 -7.91 -3.08
C SER A 7 -8.38 -9.24 -3.78
N PHE A 8 -9.27 -10.22 -3.69
CA PHE A 8 -9.17 -11.49 -4.41
C PHE A 8 -9.25 -11.29 -5.92
N GLY A 9 -10.25 -10.55 -6.40
CA GLY A 9 -10.33 -10.22 -7.82
C GLY A 9 -9.19 -9.30 -8.28
N ALA A 10 -8.91 -8.23 -7.54
CA ALA A 10 -7.86 -7.27 -7.87
C ALA A 10 -6.45 -7.88 -7.87
N GLY A 11 -6.19 -8.92 -7.06
CA GLY A 11 -4.89 -9.58 -6.96
C GLY A 11 -4.37 -10.08 -8.30
N GLY A 12 -5.22 -10.75 -9.10
CA GLY A 12 -4.84 -11.19 -10.44
C GLY A 12 -4.56 -10.01 -11.37
N ILE A 13 -5.43 -9.00 -11.35
CA ILE A 13 -5.34 -7.84 -12.25
C ILE A 13 -4.07 -7.03 -12.01
N LEU A 14 -3.75 -6.70 -10.76
CA LEU A 14 -2.64 -5.82 -10.41
C LEU A 14 -1.28 -6.37 -10.86
N TYR A 15 -1.09 -7.69 -10.77
CA TYR A 15 0.20 -8.32 -11.07
C TYR A 15 0.29 -8.92 -12.48
N LEU A 16 -0.84 -9.35 -13.06
CA LEU A 16 -0.82 -10.14 -14.30
C LEU A 16 -1.29 -9.37 -15.54
N THR A 17 -1.90 -8.19 -15.38
CA THR A 17 -2.30 -7.36 -16.54
C THR A 17 -1.13 -7.01 -17.47
N PRO A 18 0.07 -6.63 -16.99
CA PRO A 18 1.21 -6.40 -17.88
C PRO A 18 1.57 -7.66 -18.70
N VAL A 19 1.45 -8.84 -18.09
CA VAL A 19 1.72 -10.13 -18.75
C VAL A 19 0.68 -10.44 -19.81
N VAL A 20 -0.61 -10.18 -19.56
CA VAL A 20 -1.70 -10.35 -20.53
C VAL A 20 -1.40 -9.60 -21.82
N PHE A 21 -1.07 -8.30 -21.72
CA PHE A 21 -0.89 -7.46 -22.91
C PHE A 21 0.47 -7.67 -23.56
N HIS A 22 1.48 -8.09 -22.79
CA HIS A 22 2.74 -8.59 -23.38
C HIS A 22 2.48 -9.85 -24.25
N GLN A 23 1.67 -10.81 -23.78
CA GLN A 23 1.28 -11.98 -24.58
C GLN A 23 0.46 -11.58 -25.83
N ALA A 24 -0.33 -10.52 -25.73
CA ALA A 24 -1.06 -9.91 -26.86
C ALA A 24 -0.16 -9.10 -27.83
N GLN A 25 1.16 -9.23 -27.73
CA GLN A 25 2.16 -8.57 -28.60
C GLN A 25 2.25 -7.05 -28.45
N PHE A 26 1.81 -6.48 -27.32
CA PHE A 26 2.03 -5.07 -27.03
C PHE A 26 3.48 -4.86 -26.65
N SER A 27 4.08 -3.75 -27.12
CA SER A 27 5.42 -3.36 -26.69
C SER A 27 5.44 -2.99 -25.20
N ALA A 28 6.59 -3.16 -24.54
CA ALA A 28 6.77 -2.75 -23.15
C ALA A 28 6.44 -1.25 -22.94
N LEU A 29 6.75 -0.40 -23.94
CA LEU A 29 6.40 1.02 -23.92
C LEU A 29 4.87 1.23 -23.93
N ALA A 30 4.13 0.50 -24.78
CA ALA A 30 2.68 0.59 -24.83
C ALA A 30 2.04 0.14 -23.51
N VAL A 31 2.50 -0.98 -22.94
CA VAL A 31 2.05 -1.45 -21.62
C VAL A 31 2.33 -0.39 -20.55
N GLY A 32 3.55 0.17 -20.54
CA GLY A 32 3.95 1.23 -19.63
C GLY A 32 3.09 2.49 -19.74
N GLN A 33 2.75 2.92 -20.96
CA GLN A 33 1.84 4.05 -21.20
C GLN A 33 0.44 3.81 -20.63
N GLY A 34 -0.10 2.60 -20.78
CA GLY A 34 -1.38 2.24 -20.18
C GLY A 34 -1.34 2.31 -18.65
N LEU A 35 -0.32 1.72 -18.03
CA LEU A 35 -0.13 1.78 -16.56
C LEU A 35 0.05 3.23 -16.06
N ALA A 36 0.77 4.06 -16.80
CA ALA A 36 0.92 5.48 -16.49
C ALA A 36 -0.42 6.23 -16.57
N ALA A 37 -1.23 5.94 -17.59
CA ALA A 37 -2.58 6.50 -17.73
C ALA A 37 -3.48 6.08 -16.55
N ALA A 38 -3.42 4.81 -16.13
CA ALA A 38 -4.11 4.34 -14.93
C ALA A 38 -3.66 5.09 -13.67
N ALA A 39 -2.36 5.30 -13.49
CA ALA A 39 -1.81 6.01 -12.32
C ALA A 39 -2.28 7.48 -12.25
N LEU A 40 -2.31 8.18 -13.39
CA LEU A 40 -2.83 9.55 -13.49
C LEU A 40 -4.33 9.59 -13.18
N ALA A 41 -5.12 8.72 -13.81
CA ALA A 41 -6.55 8.62 -13.60
C ALA A 41 -6.88 8.30 -12.12
N GLY A 42 -6.11 7.41 -11.50
CA GLY A 42 -6.26 7.06 -10.09
C GLY A 42 -5.85 8.17 -9.13
N THR A 43 -4.86 9.00 -9.49
CA THR A 43 -4.50 10.20 -8.70
C THR A 43 -5.67 11.18 -8.64
N LEU A 44 -6.30 11.47 -9.78
CA LEU A 44 -7.49 12.31 -9.84
C LEU A 44 -8.68 11.68 -9.10
N GLY A 45 -8.87 10.37 -9.26
CA GLY A 45 -9.91 9.60 -8.56
C GLY A 45 -9.79 9.67 -7.03
N ARG A 46 -8.57 9.60 -6.49
CA ARG A 46 -8.30 9.74 -5.04
C ARG A 46 -8.71 11.11 -4.52
N LEU A 47 -8.26 12.17 -5.18
CA LEU A 47 -8.57 13.54 -4.77
C LEU A 47 -10.06 13.83 -4.87
N LEU A 48 -10.71 13.35 -5.94
CA LEU A 48 -12.16 13.46 -6.11
C LEU A 48 -12.91 12.71 -5.00
N SER A 49 -12.50 11.48 -4.68
CA SER A 49 -13.10 10.72 -3.58
C SER A 49 -12.87 11.39 -2.24
N GLY A 50 -11.68 11.92 -1.97
CA GLY A 50 -11.39 12.63 -0.72
C GLY A 50 -12.29 13.85 -0.54
N TRP A 51 -12.41 14.66 -1.60
CA TRP A 51 -13.31 15.81 -1.65
C TRP A 51 -14.79 15.41 -1.49
N TRP A 52 -15.18 14.27 -2.07
CA TRP A 52 -16.53 13.72 -1.95
C TRP A 52 -16.83 13.32 -0.50
N LEU A 53 -15.91 12.64 0.16
CA LEU A 53 -16.05 12.19 1.55
C LEU A 53 -16.10 13.37 2.53
N ASP A 54 -15.25 14.39 2.35
CA ASP A 54 -15.25 15.63 3.16
C ASP A 54 -16.56 16.43 3.02
N ARG A 55 -17.35 16.16 1.97
CA ARG A 55 -18.71 16.69 1.83
C ARG A 55 -19.76 16.00 2.70
N GLY A 56 -19.37 15.05 3.56
CA GLY A 56 -20.27 14.33 4.46
C GLY A 56 -21.12 13.27 3.74
N LEU A 57 -20.65 12.81 2.59
CA LEU A 57 -21.35 11.81 1.77
C LEU A 57 -20.97 10.39 2.22
N SER A 58 -21.89 9.44 2.04
CA SER A 58 -21.68 8.04 2.47
C SER A 58 -20.45 7.42 1.82
N THR A 59 -19.66 6.68 2.61
CA THR A 59 -18.53 5.86 2.11
C THR A 59 -18.99 4.78 1.13
N THR A 60 -20.26 4.36 1.18
CA THR A 60 -20.83 3.37 0.25
C THR A 60 -20.82 3.85 -1.20
N ARG A 61 -21.17 5.12 -1.45
CA ARG A 61 -21.40 5.60 -2.82
C ARG A 61 -20.12 5.63 -3.66
N PRO A 62 -18.97 6.14 -3.16
CA PRO A 62 -17.72 6.04 -3.89
C PRO A 62 -17.28 4.60 -4.11
N VAL A 63 -17.41 3.71 -3.12
CA VAL A 63 -17.02 2.30 -3.26
C VAL A 63 -17.88 1.58 -4.29
N LEU A 64 -19.19 1.84 -4.29
CA LEU A 64 -20.12 1.30 -5.28
C LEU A 64 -19.80 1.81 -6.69
N LEU A 65 -19.55 3.12 -6.84
CA LEU A 65 -19.15 3.71 -8.11
C LEU A 65 -17.83 3.10 -8.61
N ALA A 66 -16.85 2.95 -7.73
CA ALA A 66 -15.57 2.33 -8.05
C ALA A 66 -15.76 0.88 -8.53
N ALA A 67 -16.58 0.08 -7.84
CA ALA A 67 -16.87 -1.30 -8.24
C ALA A 67 -17.56 -1.37 -9.62
N LEU A 68 -18.51 -0.48 -9.91
CA LEU A 68 -19.16 -0.38 -11.23
C LEU A 68 -18.16 0.01 -12.33
N ILE A 69 -17.29 0.99 -12.06
CA ILE A 69 -16.24 1.38 -13.00
C ILE A 69 -15.23 0.23 -13.20
N SER A 70 -14.91 -0.54 -12.16
CA SER A 70 -14.03 -1.73 -12.25
C SER A 70 -14.63 -2.77 -13.19
N VAL A 71 -15.92 -3.11 -13.04
CA VAL A 71 -16.61 -4.03 -13.96
C VAL A 71 -16.53 -3.56 -15.41
N LEU A 72 -16.71 -2.25 -15.66
CA LEU A 72 -16.55 -1.68 -17.00
C LEU A 72 -15.10 -1.75 -17.49
N ALA A 73 -14.13 -1.47 -16.62
CA ALA A 73 -12.70 -1.56 -16.91
C ALA A 73 -12.32 -2.99 -17.31
N ASP A 74 -12.73 -3.97 -16.52
CA ASP A 74 -12.41 -5.39 -16.71
C ASP A 74 -13.09 -5.95 -17.95
N SER A 75 -14.35 -5.58 -18.20
CA SER A 75 -15.05 -5.93 -19.44
C SER A 75 -14.30 -5.36 -20.65
N ARG A 76 -13.77 -4.13 -20.53
CA ARG A 76 -12.99 -3.52 -21.60
C ARG A 76 -11.63 -4.18 -21.78
N LEU A 77 -10.90 -4.46 -20.70
CA LEU A 77 -9.60 -5.12 -20.74
C LEU A 77 -9.71 -6.57 -21.22
N PHE A 78 -10.77 -7.28 -20.84
CA PHE A 78 -11.06 -8.64 -21.29
C PHE A 78 -11.14 -8.73 -22.82
N THR A 79 -11.72 -7.71 -23.48
CA THR A 79 -11.91 -7.66 -24.95
C THR A 79 -10.89 -6.78 -25.68
N ALA A 80 -9.94 -6.15 -24.97
CA ALA A 80 -9.01 -5.22 -25.58
C ALA A 80 -7.97 -5.93 -26.46
N GLU A 81 -8.01 -5.66 -27.76
CA GLU A 81 -7.01 -6.12 -28.74
C GLU A 81 -6.21 -4.97 -29.34
N THR A 82 -6.69 -3.73 -29.19
CA THR A 82 -6.04 -2.52 -29.73
C THR A 82 -5.49 -1.65 -28.61
N PHE A 83 -4.46 -0.86 -28.92
CA PHE A 83 -3.85 0.04 -27.94
C PHE A 83 -4.84 1.04 -27.31
N PRO A 84 -5.73 1.72 -28.06
CA PRO A 84 -6.73 2.60 -27.45
C PRO A 84 -7.71 1.87 -26.53
N ALA A 85 -8.07 0.62 -26.86
CA ALA A 85 -8.94 -0.20 -26.02
C ALA A 85 -8.29 -0.51 -24.66
N PHE A 86 -7.01 -0.89 -24.70
CA PHE A 86 -6.21 -1.14 -23.51
C PHE A 86 -6.05 0.11 -22.65
N VAL A 87 -5.68 1.25 -23.25
CA VAL A 87 -5.52 2.52 -22.51
C VAL A 87 -6.83 2.95 -21.86
N LEU A 88 -7.96 2.84 -22.57
CA LEU A 88 -9.28 3.12 -21.98
C LEU A 88 -9.58 2.22 -20.78
N GLY A 89 -9.33 0.91 -20.90
CA GLY A 89 -9.49 -0.04 -19.80
C GLY A 89 -8.60 0.31 -18.60
N GLN A 90 -7.35 0.68 -18.84
CA GLN A 90 -6.40 1.11 -17.80
C GLN A 90 -6.83 2.42 -17.11
N VAL A 91 -7.31 3.41 -17.86
CA VAL A 91 -7.83 4.66 -17.31
C VAL A 91 -9.03 4.38 -16.39
N LEU A 92 -9.99 3.55 -16.84
CA LEU A 92 -11.15 3.15 -16.03
C LEU A 92 -10.71 2.42 -14.75
N LEU A 93 -9.79 1.45 -14.87
CA LEU A 93 -9.26 0.70 -13.73
C LEU A 93 -8.56 1.62 -12.73
N GLY A 94 -7.73 2.55 -13.24
CA GLY A 94 -7.07 3.58 -12.46
C GLY A 94 -8.06 4.45 -11.69
N THR A 95 -9.09 4.97 -12.37
CA THR A 95 -10.17 5.75 -11.76
C THR A 95 -10.91 4.95 -10.68
N ALA A 96 -11.28 3.69 -10.95
CA ALA A 96 -11.94 2.81 -9.99
C ALA A 96 -11.09 2.66 -8.71
N MET A 97 -9.82 2.26 -8.86
CA MET A 97 -8.89 2.12 -7.75
C MET A 97 -8.69 3.43 -6.98
N GLY A 98 -8.63 4.56 -7.70
CA GLY A 98 -8.47 5.86 -7.10
C GLY A 98 -9.65 6.27 -6.22
N ILE A 99 -10.88 6.03 -6.70
CA ILE A 99 -12.11 6.35 -5.96
C ILE A 99 -12.29 5.38 -4.77
N TYR A 100 -11.96 4.10 -4.98
CA TYR A 100 -12.14 3.05 -3.97
C TYR A 100 -11.35 3.32 -2.68
N TRP A 101 -10.05 3.66 -2.80
CA TRP A 101 -9.12 3.64 -1.67
C TRP A 101 -9.48 4.59 -0.52
N PRO A 102 -9.70 5.90 -0.74
CA PRO A 102 -10.03 6.81 0.37
C PRO A 102 -11.34 6.42 1.06
N ALA A 103 -12.34 5.97 0.30
CA ALA A 103 -13.66 5.66 0.82
C ALA A 103 -13.67 4.36 1.63
N ILE A 104 -13.03 3.30 1.13
CA ILE A 104 -12.97 2.03 1.86
C ILE A 104 -12.09 2.13 3.11
N GLU A 105 -11.05 2.96 3.09
CA GLU A 105 -10.20 3.20 4.26
C GLU A 105 -10.92 4.00 5.35
N LEU A 106 -11.74 4.98 4.97
CA LEU A 106 -12.57 5.73 5.92
C LEU A 106 -13.70 4.87 6.51
N ALA A 107 -14.20 3.88 5.76
CA ALA A 107 -15.23 2.98 6.25
C ALA A 107 -14.76 2.09 7.42
N VAL A 108 -13.45 1.84 7.55
CA VAL A 108 -12.88 0.99 8.60
C VAL A 108 -13.12 1.57 10.00
N PRO A 109 -12.67 2.80 10.34
CA PRO A 109 -12.86 3.36 11.66
C PRO A 109 -14.34 3.60 11.99
N LEU A 110 -15.17 3.86 10.98
CA LEU A 110 -16.61 4.03 11.16
C LEU A 110 -17.34 2.70 11.45
N SER A 111 -16.77 1.57 11.00
CA SER A 111 -17.34 0.22 11.21
C SER A 111 -16.72 -0.51 12.40
N ALA A 112 -15.65 0.03 12.98
CA ALA A 112 -14.90 -0.62 14.06
C ALA A 112 -15.64 -0.68 15.42
N PRO A 113 -16.43 0.32 15.86
CA PRO A 113 -17.05 0.31 17.17
C PRO A 113 -17.88 -0.97 17.43
N PRO A 114 -17.76 -1.58 18.63
CA PRO A 114 -17.07 -1.10 19.83
C PRO A 114 -15.57 -1.44 19.91
N LEU A 115 -14.98 -2.05 18.87
CA LEU A 115 -13.56 -2.41 18.86
C LEU A 115 -12.69 -1.19 18.53
N PRO A 116 -11.43 -1.18 19.01
CA PRO A 116 -10.43 -0.20 18.56
C PRO A 116 -10.29 -0.22 17.03
N THR A 117 -10.29 0.97 16.44
CA THR A 117 -10.06 1.27 15.02
C THR A 117 -8.80 0.61 14.47
N SER A 118 -7.72 0.59 15.27
CA SER A 118 -6.46 -0.09 14.98
C SER A 118 -6.60 -1.59 14.73
N ARG A 119 -7.44 -2.29 15.52
CA ARG A 119 -7.77 -3.70 15.30
C ARG A 119 -8.63 -3.90 14.05
N GLY A 120 -9.53 -2.95 13.77
CA GLY A 120 -10.28 -2.88 12.52
C GLY A 120 -9.33 -2.85 11.33
N TYR A 121 -8.35 -1.93 11.32
CA TYR A 121 -7.33 -1.84 10.28
C TYR A 121 -6.51 -3.13 10.15
N ALA A 122 -6.04 -3.71 11.26
CA ALA A 122 -5.29 -4.97 11.22
C ALA A 122 -6.09 -6.12 10.55
N LEU A 123 -7.38 -6.25 10.90
CA LEU A 123 -8.26 -7.28 10.34
C LEU A 123 -8.43 -7.10 8.84
N VAL A 124 -8.73 -5.88 8.39
CA VAL A 124 -8.98 -5.64 6.98
C VAL A 124 -7.71 -5.76 6.14
N ARG A 125 -6.53 -5.41 6.68
CA ARG A 125 -5.23 -5.60 6.00
C ARG A 125 -4.89 -7.08 5.82
N THR A 126 -5.21 -7.90 6.83
CA THR A 126 -5.13 -9.37 6.75
C THR A 126 -6.04 -9.90 5.65
N GLY A 127 -7.26 -9.38 5.57
CA GLY A 127 -8.19 -9.69 4.48
C GLY A 127 -7.64 -9.34 3.10
N ASP A 128 -7.03 -8.16 2.95
CA ASP A 128 -6.45 -7.76 1.67
C ASP A 128 -5.28 -8.65 1.26
N ALA A 129 -4.34 -8.90 2.19
CA ALA A 129 -3.15 -9.68 1.89
C ALA A 129 -3.53 -11.12 1.49
N LEU A 130 -4.46 -11.73 2.22
CA LEU A 130 -4.98 -13.06 1.88
C LEU A 130 -5.71 -13.04 0.53
N GLY A 131 -6.56 -12.03 0.28
CA GLY A 131 -7.27 -11.87 -0.98
C GLY A 131 -6.31 -11.76 -2.16
N VAL A 132 -5.38 -10.81 -2.10
CA VAL A 132 -4.38 -10.60 -3.15
C VAL A 132 -3.56 -11.87 -3.39
N ALA A 133 -3.10 -12.54 -2.33
CA ALA A 133 -2.34 -13.78 -2.46
C ALA A 133 -3.14 -14.87 -3.20
N LEU A 134 -4.39 -15.11 -2.79
CA LEU A 134 -5.27 -16.09 -3.45
C LEU A 134 -5.57 -15.70 -4.90
N GLY A 135 -5.77 -14.42 -5.18
CA GLY A 135 -6.03 -13.90 -6.53
C GLY A 135 -4.85 -14.08 -7.47
N VAL A 136 -3.63 -13.76 -7.00
CA VAL A 136 -2.39 -13.98 -7.76
C VAL A 136 -2.17 -15.47 -8.01
N LEU A 137 -2.40 -16.34 -7.01
CA LEU A 137 -2.28 -17.79 -7.18
C LEU A 137 -3.25 -18.33 -8.23
N LEU A 138 -4.52 -17.93 -8.17
CA LEU A 138 -5.50 -18.30 -9.18
C LEU A 138 -5.09 -17.81 -10.56
N GLY A 139 -4.67 -16.54 -10.67
CA GLY A 139 -4.19 -15.97 -11.92
C GLY A 139 -2.96 -16.70 -12.49
N ALA A 140 -2.03 -17.16 -11.64
CA ALA A 140 -0.89 -17.96 -12.05
C ALA A 140 -1.31 -19.34 -12.60
N LEU A 141 -2.30 -20.01 -11.98
CA LEU A 141 -2.89 -21.24 -12.50
C LEU A 141 -3.58 -21.02 -13.87
N MET A 142 -4.26 -19.88 -14.04
CA MET A 142 -4.85 -19.47 -15.31
C MET A 142 -3.79 -19.15 -16.37
N ALA A 143 -2.65 -18.58 -15.98
CA ALA A 143 -1.50 -18.38 -16.86
C ALA A 143 -0.96 -19.72 -17.38
N GLY A 144 -0.78 -20.71 -16.49
CA GLY A 144 -0.30 -22.05 -16.84
C GLY A 144 -1.23 -22.82 -17.78
N SER A 145 -2.54 -22.55 -17.73
CA SER A 145 -3.56 -23.15 -18.61
C SER A 145 -3.84 -22.33 -19.88
N ARG A 146 -3.05 -21.30 -20.19
CA ARG A 146 -3.23 -20.39 -21.35
C ARG A 146 -4.55 -19.61 -21.35
N HIS A 147 -5.22 -19.47 -20.21
CA HIS A 147 -6.46 -18.72 -20.04
C HIS A 147 -6.26 -17.43 -19.21
N LEU A 148 -5.10 -16.80 -19.33
CA LEU A 148 -4.70 -15.68 -18.48
C LEU A 148 -5.68 -14.50 -18.50
N ARG A 149 -6.34 -14.21 -19.63
CA ARG A 149 -7.36 -13.13 -19.72
C ARG A 149 -8.56 -13.36 -18.80
N GLY A 150 -8.80 -14.59 -18.34
CA GLY A 150 -9.91 -14.88 -17.44
C GLY A 150 -9.77 -14.25 -16.05
N ILE A 151 -8.61 -13.69 -15.68
CA ILE A 151 -8.47 -12.89 -14.44
C ILE A 151 -9.47 -11.72 -14.39
N TYR A 152 -9.82 -11.12 -15.53
CA TYR A 152 -10.81 -10.04 -15.61
C TYR A 152 -12.23 -10.56 -15.31
N LEU A 153 -12.57 -11.79 -15.72
CA LEU A 153 -13.85 -12.39 -15.39
C LEU A 153 -13.95 -12.70 -13.90
N VAL A 154 -12.85 -13.13 -13.28
CA VAL A 154 -12.79 -13.33 -11.83
C VAL A 154 -13.04 -12.01 -11.11
N ASP A 155 -12.38 -10.92 -11.49
CA ASP A 155 -12.60 -9.63 -10.84
C ASP A 155 -14.02 -9.10 -11.06
N ILE A 156 -14.60 -9.27 -12.26
CA ILE A 156 -16.01 -8.93 -12.52
C ILE A 156 -16.96 -9.66 -11.55
N VAL A 157 -16.74 -10.97 -11.33
CA VAL A 157 -17.54 -11.74 -10.37
C VAL A 157 -17.33 -11.20 -8.95
N CYS A 158 -16.09 -10.94 -8.54
CA CYS A 158 -15.77 -10.37 -7.24
C CYS A 158 -16.42 -9.00 -7.02
N MET A 159 -16.34 -8.10 -7.99
CA MET A 159 -16.93 -6.77 -7.94
C MET A 159 -18.46 -6.84 -7.94
N THR A 160 -19.06 -7.79 -8.67
CA THR A 160 -20.51 -8.05 -8.62
C THR A 160 -20.95 -8.51 -7.23
N VAL A 161 -20.16 -9.38 -6.58
CA VAL A 161 -20.39 -9.77 -5.18
C VAL A 161 -20.24 -8.56 -4.25
N VAL A 162 -19.19 -7.75 -4.40
CA VAL A 162 -19.01 -6.52 -3.61
C VAL A 162 -20.19 -5.56 -3.77
N ILE A 163 -20.65 -5.30 -5.00
CA ILE A 163 -21.85 -4.50 -5.28
C ILE A 163 -23.05 -5.08 -4.55
N SER A 164 -23.29 -6.38 -4.67
CA SER A 164 -24.41 -7.07 -4.02
C SER A 164 -24.35 -6.94 -2.49
N LEU A 165 -23.15 -7.04 -1.90
CA LEU A 165 -22.94 -6.86 -0.47
C LEU A 165 -23.20 -5.41 -0.04
N LEU A 166 -22.74 -4.42 -0.80
CA LEU A 166 -22.95 -3.00 -0.50
C LEU A 166 -24.42 -2.58 -0.61
N LEU A 167 -25.17 -3.19 -1.55
CA LEU A 167 -26.61 -2.95 -1.68
C LEU A 167 -27.41 -3.57 -0.52
N ARG A 168 -26.96 -4.70 0.03
CA ARG A 168 -27.59 -5.36 1.19
C ARG A 168 -27.18 -4.75 2.52
N SER A 169 -25.93 -4.32 2.63
CA SER A 169 -25.30 -3.85 3.86
C SER A 169 -24.43 -2.64 3.53
N PRO A 170 -25.03 -1.45 3.42
CA PRO A 170 -24.29 -0.24 3.10
C PRO A 170 -23.26 0.06 4.19
N LEU A 171 -22.12 0.61 3.76
CA LEU A 171 -21.09 1.12 4.64
C LEU A 171 -21.59 2.35 5.42
N PRO A 172 -21.02 2.61 6.61
CA PRO A 172 -21.44 3.72 7.45
C PRO A 172 -21.33 5.08 6.78
N LEU A 173 -22.18 6.00 7.23
CA LEU A 173 -22.08 7.41 6.86
C LEU A 173 -20.86 8.03 7.55
N ALA A 174 -20.09 8.84 6.82
CA ALA A 174 -19.20 9.79 7.46
C ALA A 174 -20.05 10.74 8.31
N ALA A 175 -19.65 11.01 9.55
CA ALA A 175 -20.43 11.87 10.45
C ALA A 175 -20.67 13.24 9.79
N PRO A 176 -21.89 13.80 9.86
CA PRO A 176 -22.12 15.18 9.44
C PRO A 176 -21.26 16.10 10.29
N THR A 177 -20.29 16.76 9.69
CA THR A 177 -19.43 17.70 10.42
C THR A 177 -20.15 19.03 10.62
N GLY A 178 -20.02 19.62 11.81
CA GLY A 178 -20.47 20.98 12.07
C GLY A 178 -19.81 22.00 11.13
N ASP A 179 -20.51 23.08 10.84
CA ASP A 179 -20.13 24.06 9.82
C ASP A 179 -18.79 24.78 10.10
N GLN A 180 -18.29 24.71 11.34
CA GLN A 180 -17.02 25.31 11.79
C GLN A 180 -15.79 24.51 11.35
N ASP A 181 -15.80 23.17 11.47
CA ASP A 181 -14.67 22.31 11.10
C ASP A 181 -14.44 22.24 9.59
N ARG A 182 -15.47 22.51 8.78
CA ARG A 182 -15.37 22.61 7.31
C ARG A 182 -14.62 23.84 6.82
N ARG A 183 -14.53 24.88 7.66
CA ARG A 183 -13.92 26.18 7.30
C ARG A 183 -12.44 26.25 7.67
N LEU A 184 -11.87 25.19 8.24
CA LEU A 184 -10.44 25.16 8.56
C LEU A 184 -9.63 25.34 7.27
N PRO A 185 -8.77 26.37 7.20
CA PRO A 185 -7.96 26.58 6.03
C PRO A 185 -6.97 25.43 5.86
N TRP A 186 -6.71 25.03 4.62
CA TRP A 186 -5.95 23.82 4.27
C TRP A 186 -4.63 23.67 5.03
N HIS A 187 -3.92 24.77 5.26
CA HIS A 187 -2.62 24.77 5.93
C HIS A 187 -2.70 24.35 7.41
N GLN A 188 -3.83 24.53 8.09
CA GLN A 188 -3.96 24.20 9.51
C GLN A 188 -4.08 22.69 9.74
N TRP A 189 -4.76 21.97 8.86
CA TRP A 189 -4.92 20.52 8.98
C TRP A 189 -3.86 19.72 8.19
N VAL A 190 -3.30 20.28 7.10
CA VAL A 190 -2.23 19.61 6.34
C VAL A 190 -0.88 19.66 7.06
N LYS A 191 -0.52 20.76 7.73
CA LYS A 191 0.79 20.89 8.41
C LYS A 191 1.04 19.77 9.44
N PRO A 192 0.09 19.41 10.33
CA PRO A 192 0.24 18.28 11.25
C PRO A 192 0.34 16.92 10.54
N LEU A 193 -0.21 16.81 9.32
CA LEU A 193 -0.21 15.59 8.52
C LEU A 193 1.14 15.36 7.77
N LEU A 194 1.89 16.43 7.46
CA LEU A 194 3.12 16.35 6.67
C LEU A 194 4.17 15.35 7.20
N PRO A 195 4.49 15.29 8.52
CA PRO A 195 5.44 14.31 9.02
C PRO A 195 4.96 12.87 8.78
N LEU A 196 3.65 12.62 8.90
CA LEU A 196 3.06 11.31 8.62
C LEU A 196 3.14 10.95 7.14
N LEU A 197 2.90 11.90 6.23
CA LEU A 197 3.07 11.69 4.79
C LEU A 197 4.54 11.40 4.43
N GLY A 198 5.49 12.08 5.09
CA GLY A 198 6.92 11.82 4.93
C GLY A 198 7.32 10.40 5.37
N VAL A 199 6.87 9.97 6.55
CA VAL A 199 7.05 8.58 7.03
C VAL A 199 6.39 7.59 6.06
N THR A 200 5.22 7.92 5.53
CA THR A 200 4.50 7.07 4.58
C THR A 200 5.22 6.93 3.26
N LEU A 201 5.72 8.02 2.67
CA LEU A 201 6.53 7.99 1.45
C LEU A 201 7.76 7.11 1.63
N LEU A 202 8.44 7.25 2.78
CA LEU A 202 9.61 6.46 3.11
C LEU A 202 9.30 4.96 3.25
N ALA A 203 8.30 4.61 4.07
CA ALA A 203 7.93 3.21 4.32
C ALA A 203 7.40 2.52 3.05
N THR A 204 6.56 3.20 2.27
CA THR A 204 6.04 2.67 1.01
C THR A 204 7.11 2.60 -0.08
N GLY A 205 8.08 3.52 -0.07
CA GLY A 205 9.28 3.46 -0.90
C GLY A 205 10.14 2.25 -0.57
N MET A 206 10.34 1.95 0.72
CA MET A 206 11.04 0.75 1.17
C MET A 206 10.34 -0.52 0.67
N VAL A 207 9.02 -0.64 0.83
CA VAL A 207 8.25 -1.78 0.30
C VAL A 207 8.38 -1.90 -1.21
N SER A 208 8.35 -0.78 -1.93
CA SER A 208 8.53 -0.76 -3.39
C SER A 208 9.94 -1.24 -3.80
N LEU A 209 10.98 -0.84 -3.07
CA LEU A 209 12.36 -1.30 -3.30
C LEU A 209 12.53 -2.80 -3.00
N LEU A 210 11.87 -3.32 -1.98
CA LEU A 210 11.89 -4.76 -1.68
C LEU A 210 11.26 -5.59 -2.80
N GLN A 211 10.29 -5.04 -3.53
CA GLN A 211 9.65 -5.73 -4.68
C GLN A 211 10.42 -5.53 -5.99
N SER A 212 11.17 -4.44 -6.14
CA SER A 212 11.83 -4.08 -7.40
C SER A 212 13.35 -4.24 -7.37
N ALA A 213 14.02 -3.60 -6.41
CA ALA A 213 15.48 -3.53 -6.32
C ALA A 213 16.10 -4.77 -5.64
N LEU A 214 15.44 -5.34 -4.63
CA LEU A 214 15.97 -6.54 -3.94
C LEU A 214 16.18 -7.73 -4.89
N PRO A 215 15.23 -8.13 -5.76
CA PRO A 215 15.48 -9.23 -6.69
C PRO A 215 16.73 -9.02 -7.57
N LEU A 216 16.93 -7.78 -8.02
CA LEU A 216 18.09 -7.40 -8.84
C LEU A 216 19.40 -7.45 -8.06
N ASP A 217 19.40 -6.98 -6.81
CA ASP A 217 20.56 -7.06 -5.91
C ASP A 217 20.97 -8.52 -5.65
N LEU A 218 20.00 -9.40 -5.40
CA LEU A 218 20.27 -10.82 -5.11
C LEU A 218 20.93 -11.53 -6.30
N VAL A 219 20.45 -11.29 -7.52
CA VAL A 219 20.99 -11.92 -8.74
C VAL A 219 22.31 -11.28 -9.18
N ARG A 220 22.57 -10.00 -8.90
CA ARG A 220 23.86 -9.36 -9.23
C ARG A 220 24.99 -9.73 -8.28
N GLY A 221 24.68 -10.10 -7.04
CA GLY A 221 25.66 -10.29 -5.98
C GLY A 221 25.98 -8.99 -5.24
N GLY A 222 26.94 -9.07 -4.32
CA GLY A 222 27.40 -7.95 -3.50
C GLY A 222 28.86 -7.57 -3.79
N LEU A 223 29.48 -6.85 -2.85
CA LEU A 223 30.91 -6.55 -2.88
C LEU A 223 31.75 -7.84 -2.85
N GLU A 224 31.43 -8.73 -1.92
CA GLU A 224 32.06 -10.05 -1.79
C GLU A 224 31.04 -11.19 -1.78
N ARG A 225 29.74 -10.87 -1.81
CA ARG A 225 28.67 -11.87 -1.92
C ARG A 225 28.53 -12.35 -3.37
N ALA A 226 28.61 -13.65 -3.59
CA ALA A 226 28.34 -14.24 -4.89
C ALA A 226 26.89 -13.98 -5.36
N PRO A 227 26.65 -13.84 -6.68
CA PRO A 227 25.32 -13.90 -7.27
C PRO A 227 24.50 -15.10 -6.77
N LEU A 228 23.24 -14.87 -6.40
CA LEU A 228 22.32 -15.96 -6.07
C LEU A 228 21.58 -16.44 -7.32
N SER A 229 21.18 -17.71 -7.31
CA SER A 229 20.28 -18.25 -8.32
C SER A 229 18.90 -17.59 -8.25
N GLU A 230 18.22 -17.50 -9.39
CA GLU A 230 16.86 -16.97 -9.47
C GLU A 230 15.88 -17.72 -8.55
N SER A 231 16.07 -19.03 -8.38
CA SER A 231 15.26 -19.85 -7.49
C SER A 231 15.42 -19.49 -6.01
N LEU A 232 16.65 -19.25 -5.55
CA LEU A 232 16.91 -18.80 -4.16
C LEU A 232 16.38 -17.38 -3.93
N GLY A 233 16.54 -16.49 -4.93
CA GLY A 233 15.94 -15.16 -4.89
C GLY A 233 14.42 -15.20 -4.76
N ALA A 234 13.75 -16.03 -5.56
CA ALA A 234 12.31 -16.24 -5.48
C ALA A 234 11.87 -16.83 -4.12
N LEU A 235 12.63 -17.78 -3.56
CA LEU A 235 12.36 -18.34 -2.23
C LEU A 235 12.47 -17.30 -1.11
N LEU A 236 13.45 -16.39 -1.18
CA LEU A 236 13.59 -15.30 -0.21
C LEU A 236 12.43 -14.31 -0.27
N LEU A 237 11.99 -13.93 -1.48
CA LEU A 237 10.82 -13.08 -1.66
C LEU A 237 9.54 -13.78 -1.16
N GLY A 238 9.40 -15.08 -1.44
CA GLY A 238 8.30 -15.91 -0.95
C GLY A 238 8.29 -15.99 0.58
N LEU A 239 9.46 -16.18 1.21
CA LEU A 239 9.62 -16.15 2.66
C LEU A 239 9.18 -14.79 3.22
N GLN A 240 9.61 -13.69 2.61
CA GLN A 240 9.27 -12.35 3.04
C GLN A 240 7.74 -12.09 3.02
N LEU A 241 7.08 -12.45 1.93
CA LEU A 241 5.62 -12.31 1.80
C LEU A 241 4.87 -13.22 2.77
N SER A 242 5.38 -14.43 3.00
CA SER A 242 4.81 -15.37 3.97
C SER A 242 4.91 -14.82 5.40
N LEU A 243 6.09 -14.32 5.78
CA LEU A 243 6.29 -13.66 7.07
C LEU A 243 5.42 -12.42 7.23
N LEU A 244 5.26 -11.61 6.18
CA LEU A 244 4.39 -10.44 6.19
C LEU A 244 2.93 -10.84 6.50
N LEU A 245 2.41 -11.86 5.82
CA LEU A 245 1.06 -12.38 6.05
C LEU A 245 0.91 -12.93 7.48
N LEU A 246 1.90 -13.69 7.96
CA LEU A 246 1.90 -14.27 9.31
C LEU A 246 1.96 -13.20 10.40
N PHE A 247 2.72 -12.11 10.18
CA PHE A 247 2.92 -11.05 11.15
C PHE A 247 1.82 -9.97 11.13
N GLN A 248 1.06 -9.83 10.05
CA GLN A 248 0.04 -8.78 9.92
C GLN A 248 -0.96 -8.77 11.10
N TRP A 249 -1.52 -9.91 11.46
CA TRP A 249 -2.49 -9.98 12.55
C TRP A 249 -1.86 -9.85 13.95
N PRO A 250 -0.83 -10.64 14.33
CA PRO A 250 -0.22 -10.54 15.65
C PRO A 250 0.34 -9.15 15.96
N LEU A 251 1.08 -8.55 15.02
CA LEU A 251 1.66 -7.22 15.22
C LEU A 251 0.58 -6.14 15.18
N GLY A 252 -0.39 -6.24 14.27
CA GLY A 252 -1.50 -5.29 14.20
C GLY A 252 -2.31 -5.25 15.50
N ARG A 253 -2.57 -6.42 16.12
CA ARG A 253 -3.25 -6.50 17.42
C ARG A 253 -2.39 -5.91 18.54
N TRP A 254 -1.12 -6.27 18.61
CA TRP A 254 -0.20 -5.79 19.65
C TRP A 254 0.02 -4.28 19.59
N LEU A 255 0.25 -3.74 18.39
CA LEU A 255 0.44 -2.31 18.17
C LEU A 255 -0.86 -1.52 18.30
N GLY A 256 -2.01 -2.14 18.07
CA GLY A 256 -3.30 -1.49 18.19
C GLY A 256 -3.66 -1.02 19.60
N GLU A 257 -2.93 -1.49 20.62
CA GLU A 257 -3.06 -1.06 22.03
C GLU A 257 -2.01 -0.02 22.44
N ARG A 258 -1.17 0.42 21.49
CA ARG A 258 -0.06 1.35 21.70
C ARG A 258 -0.31 2.68 20.97
N PRO A 259 0.40 3.76 21.33
CA PRO A 259 0.41 5.00 20.56
C PRO A 259 0.78 4.77 19.10
N VAL A 260 0.14 5.49 18.16
CA VAL A 260 0.49 5.40 16.73
C VAL A 260 1.95 5.74 16.45
N SER A 261 2.52 6.70 17.19
CA SER A 261 3.94 7.04 17.10
C SER A 261 4.86 5.90 17.52
N PHE A 262 4.46 5.07 18.48
CA PHE A 262 5.21 3.89 18.87
C PHE A 262 5.22 2.86 17.72
N GLY A 263 4.06 2.58 17.11
CA GLY A 263 3.98 1.64 15.99
C GLY A 263 4.73 2.11 14.74
N LEU A 264 4.66 3.41 14.40
CA LEU A 264 5.41 4.00 13.30
C LEU A 264 6.93 3.97 13.58
N GLY A 265 7.34 4.30 14.80
CA GLY A 265 8.75 4.21 15.21
C GLY A 265 9.28 2.78 15.18
N TRP A 266 8.49 1.81 15.66
CA TRP A 266 8.82 0.38 15.62
C TRP A 266 8.99 -0.11 14.17
N SER A 267 8.09 0.29 13.27
CA SER A 267 8.19 -0.01 11.85
C SER A 267 9.49 0.55 11.24
N LEU A 268 9.80 1.83 11.49
CA LEU A 268 11.03 2.45 10.98
C LEU A 268 12.31 1.80 11.52
N LEU A 269 12.33 1.40 12.80
CA LEU A 269 13.44 0.65 13.38
C LEU A 269 13.61 -0.73 12.73
N GLY A 270 12.50 -1.43 12.47
CA GLY A 270 12.54 -2.71 11.75
C GLY A 270 13.03 -2.55 10.32
N PHE A 271 12.60 -1.51 9.60
CA PHE A 271 13.12 -1.21 8.26
C PHE A 271 14.60 -0.84 8.29
N ALA A 272 15.04 -0.04 9.27
CA ALA A 272 16.45 0.31 9.42
C ALA A 272 17.31 -0.93 9.70
N PHE A 273 16.92 -1.76 10.67
CA PHE A 273 17.66 -2.96 11.03
C PHE A 273 17.68 -3.99 9.90
N GLY A 274 16.54 -4.22 9.26
CA GLY A 274 16.45 -5.11 8.11
C GLY A 274 17.29 -4.64 6.91
N SER A 275 17.25 -3.35 6.59
CA SER A 275 18.08 -2.77 5.53
C SER A 275 19.57 -2.85 5.86
N LEU A 276 19.95 -2.66 7.13
CA LEU A 276 21.33 -2.82 7.56
C LEU A 276 21.82 -4.25 7.35
N LEU A 277 21.01 -5.25 7.70
CA LEU A 277 21.33 -6.66 7.45
C LEU A 277 21.47 -6.95 5.95
N LEU A 278 20.60 -6.37 5.09
CA LEU A 278 20.75 -6.48 3.65
C LEU A 278 22.07 -5.87 3.16
N ALA A 279 22.44 -4.68 3.67
CA ALA A 279 23.71 -4.03 3.34
C ALA A 279 24.92 -4.87 3.76
N LEU A 280 24.92 -5.38 5.00
CA LEU A 280 25.98 -6.23 5.53
C LEU A 280 26.09 -7.55 4.76
N SER A 281 24.99 -8.10 4.26
CA SER A 281 25.01 -9.32 3.45
C SER A 281 25.84 -9.18 2.18
N ALA A 282 26.03 -7.95 1.67
CA ALA A 282 26.84 -7.69 0.48
C ALA A 282 28.35 -7.91 0.72
N LEU A 283 28.80 -7.91 1.98
CA LEU A 283 30.20 -8.13 2.38
C LEU A 283 30.62 -9.62 2.37
N GLY A 284 29.78 -10.52 1.85
CA GLY A 284 30.13 -11.94 1.65
C GLY A 284 30.07 -12.82 2.90
N TRP A 285 30.42 -12.29 4.08
CA TRP A 285 30.41 -13.05 5.33
C TRP A 285 28.98 -13.44 5.76
N GLN A 286 28.73 -14.76 5.86
CA GLN A 286 27.43 -15.34 6.21
C GLN A 286 26.24 -14.73 5.45
N SER A 287 26.47 -14.36 4.18
CA SER A 287 25.55 -13.55 3.37
C SER A 287 24.14 -14.13 3.28
N LEU A 288 24.00 -15.45 3.08
CA LEU A 288 22.69 -16.12 3.04
C LEU A 288 21.96 -16.04 4.39
N SER A 289 22.66 -16.25 5.49
CA SER A 289 22.09 -16.15 6.84
C SER A 289 21.62 -14.74 7.14
N LEU A 290 22.41 -13.72 6.76
CA LEU A 290 22.04 -12.32 6.90
C LEU A 290 20.83 -11.95 6.03
N LEU A 291 20.77 -12.47 4.81
CA LEU A 291 19.62 -12.28 3.90
C LEU A 291 18.33 -12.87 4.47
N VAL A 292 18.38 -14.10 4.98
CA VAL A 292 17.24 -14.76 5.61
C VAL A 292 16.83 -14.00 6.88
N LEU A 293 17.80 -13.64 7.73
CA LEU A 293 17.55 -12.90 8.96
C LEU A 293 16.94 -11.52 8.68
N ALA A 294 17.37 -10.84 7.62
CA ALA A 294 16.84 -9.53 7.21
C ALA A 294 15.33 -9.58 6.90
N GLN A 295 14.81 -10.70 6.40
CA GLN A 295 13.39 -10.80 6.03
C GLN A 295 12.46 -10.65 7.24
N VAL A 296 12.88 -11.08 8.42
CA VAL A 296 12.08 -11.03 9.65
C VAL A 296 11.75 -9.58 10.07
N PRO A 297 12.72 -8.68 10.33
CA PRO A 297 12.43 -7.31 10.70
C PRO A 297 11.79 -6.51 9.56
N LEU A 298 12.10 -6.81 8.29
CA LEU A 298 11.48 -6.14 7.13
C LEU A 298 9.99 -6.48 7.00
N ALA A 299 9.65 -7.77 7.09
CA ALA A 299 8.27 -8.23 7.05
C ALA A 299 7.48 -7.70 8.26
N ALA A 300 8.08 -7.73 9.45
CA ALA A 300 7.46 -7.21 10.66
C ALA A 300 7.23 -5.69 10.58
N ALA A 301 8.20 -4.93 10.06
CA ALA A 301 8.09 -3.49 9.84
C ALA A 301 6.95 -3.14 8.87
N ALA A 302 6.83 -3.86 7.75
CA ALA A 302 5.77 -3.67 6.78
C ALA A 302 4.39 -4.05 7.35
N ALA A 303 4.30 -5.14 8.13
CA ALA A 303 3.09 -5.56 8.84
C ALA A 303 2.62 -4.50 9.87
N ALA A 304 3.58 -3.91 10.59
CA ALA A 304 3.32 -2.86 11.58
C ALA A 304 2.88 -1.54 10.93
N PHE A 305 3.44 -1.21 9.76
CA PHE A 305 3.31 0.11 9.16
C PHE A 305 1.86 0.45 8.76
N LEU A 306 1.26 -0.30 7.84
CA LEU A 306 -0.01 0.06 7.21
C LEU A 306 -1.17 0.27 8.19
N PRO A 307 -1.46 -0.64 9.14
CA PRO A 307 -2.57 -0.43 10.06
C PRO A 307 -2.31 0.78 10.99
N THR A 308 -1.07 0.95 11.45
CA THR A 308 -0.70 2.09 12.31
C THR A 308 -0.76 3.42 11.57
N ALA A 309 -0.34 3.46 10.31
CA ALA A 309 -0.34 4.67 9.51
C ALA A 309 -1.76 5.11 9.14
N SER A 310 -2.64 4.17 8.75
CA SER A 310 -4.07 4.46 8.53
C SER A 310 -4.71 5.03 9.80
N GLU A 311 -4.45 4.42 10.96
CA GLU A 311 -4.92 4.93 12.26
C GLU A 311 -4.41 6.35 12.54
N ALA A 312 -3.12 6.59 12.30
CA ALA A 312 -2.51 7.90 12.50
C ALA A 312 -3.13 8.99 11.61
N VAL A 313 -3.55 8.66 10.37
CA VAL A 313 -4.25 9.63 9.51
C VAL A 313 -5.55 10.06 10.16
N ILE A 314 -6.31 9.11 10.72
CA ILE A 314 -7.59 9.36 11.37
C ILE A 314 -7.41 10.15 12.67
N GLU A 315 -6.42 9.79 13.49
CA GLU A 315 -6.13 10.45 14.77
C GLU A 315 -5.64 11.89 14.58
N VAL A 316 -4.79 12.13 13.57
CA VAL A 316 -4.14 13.44 13.37
C VAL A 316 -5.05 14.45 12.65
N THR A 317 -6.02 13.96 11.87
CA THR A 317 -6.83 14.80 10.98
C THR A 317 -8.21 15.11 11.57
N PRO A 318 -8.67 16.38 11.52
CA PRO A 318 -10.05 16.73 11.83
C PRO A 318 -11.06 15.91 11.01
N VAL A 319 -12.19 15.56 11.62
CA VAL A 319 -13.22 14.69 11.00
C VAL A 319 -13.70 15.22 9.64
N SER A 320 -13.74 16.54 9.45
CA SER A 320 -14.16 17.22 8.22
C SER A 320 -13.22 17.03 7.04
N HIS A 321 -11.98 16.59 7.28
CA HIS A 321 -10.91 16.50 6.29
C HIS A 321 -10.29 15.09 6.18
N GLN A 322 -10.85 14.10 6.87
CA GLN A 322 -10.34 12.73 6.86
C GLN A 322 -10.37 12.09 5.46
N GLY A 323 -11.34 12.46 4.62
CA GLY A 323 -11.43 12.00 3.24
C GLY A 323 -10.24 12.47 2.42
N MET A 324 -9.97 13.78 2.41
CA MET A 324 -8.80 14.32 1.70
C MET A 324 -7.47 13.85 2.31
N ALA A 325 -7.38 13.73 3.63
CA ALA A 325 -6.17 13.21 4.27
C ALA A 325 -5.86 11.76 3.85
N LEU A 326 -6.87 10.89 3.77
CA LEU A 326 -6.71 9.54 3.23
C LEU A 326 -6.36 9.53 1.74
N ALA A 327 -6.89 10.48 0.96
CA ALA A 327 -6.48 10.66 -0.44
C ALA A 327 -4.98 11.01 -0.55
N LEU A 328 -4.50 11.99 0.23
CA LEU A 328 -3.08 12.36 0.29
C LEU A 328 -2.20 11.20 0.77
N PHE A 329 -2.63 10.48 1.82
CA PHE A 329 -1.95 9.29 2.32
C PHE A 329 -1.84 8.21 1.23
N SER A 330 -2.92 7.92 0.52
CA SER A 330 -2.91 6.92 -0.56
C SER A 330 -2.04 7.36 -1.75
N GLN A 331 -1.86 8.67 -1.97
CA GLN A 331 -0.99 9.20 -3.01
C GLN A 331 0.48 8.91 -2.72
N CYS A 332 0.89 8.82 -1.46
CA CYS A 332 2.25 8.46 -1.08
C CYS A 332 2.67 7.09 -1.66
N PHE A 333 1.76 6.11 -1.70
CA PHE A 333 2.01 4.80 -2.31
C PHE A 333 2.28 4.92 -3.81
N ALA A 334 1.49 5.74 -4.52
CA ALA A 334 1.69 5.97 -5.95
C ALA A 334 3.04 6.65 -6.22
N ILE A 335 3.33 7.74 -5.50
CA ILE A 335 4.59 8.48 -5.66
C ILE A 335 5.79 7.57 -5.37
N SER A 336 5.77 6.82 -4.27
CA SER A 336 6.90 5.98 -3.89
C SER A 336 7.09 4.79 -4.83
N SER A 337 6.01 4.18 -5.31
CA SER A 337 6.06 3.10 -6.31
C SER A 337 6.65 3.54 -7.65
N PHE A 338 6.57 4.84 -7.98
CA PHE A 338 7.21 5.41 -9.16
C PHE A 338 8.66 5.83 -8.90
N VAL A 339 8.90 6.59 -7.84
CA VAL A 339 10.22 7.20 -7.56
C VAL A 339 11.22 6.17 -7.05
N ALA A 340 10.83 5.29 -6.13
CA ALA A 340 11.77 4.41 -5.45
C ALA A 340 12.42 3.39 -6.40
N PRO A 341 11.71 2.70 -7.32
CA PRO A 341 12.35 1.80 -8.28
C PRO A 341 13.34 2.51 -9.22
N LEU A 342 13.07 3.77 -9.62
CA LEU A 342 13.99 4.56 -10.45
C LEU A 342 15.29 4.87 -9.70
N VAL A 343 15.18 5.34 -8.46
CA VAL A 343 16.34 5.62 -7.61
C VAL A 343 17.10 4.33 -7.29
N GLY A 344 16.39 3.25 -6.97
CA GLY A 344 16.97 1.93 -6.70
C GLY A 344 17.73 1.36 -7.90
N GLY A 345 17.14 1.42 -9.09
CA GLY A 345 17.77 0.99 -10.33
C GLY A 345 19.05 1.76 -10.64
N TRP A 346 19.00 3.10 -10.54
CA TRP A 346 20.17 3.96 -10.75
C TRP A 346 21.30 3.69 -9.74
N LEU A 347 20.99 3.51 -8.46
CA LEU A 347 21.98 3.16 -7.43
C LEU A 347 22.59 1.77 -7.69
N LEU A 348 21.78 0.78 -8.04
CA LEU A 348 22.24 -0.58 -8.33
C LEU A 348 23.10 -0.64 -9.60
N GLU A 349 22.83 0.19 -10.60
CA GLU A 349 23.63 0.27 -11.82
C GLU A 349 24.96 0.99 -11.58
N SER A 350 24.93 2.14 -10.90
CA SER A 350 26.14 2.91 -10.60
C SER A 350 27.12 2.18 -9.68
N GLN A 351 26.61 1.45 -8.67
CA GLN A 351 27.44 0.73 -7.69
C GLN A 351 27.71 -0.72 -8.07
N ARG A 352 26.96 -1.26 -9.04
CA ARG A 352 26.95 -2.70 -9.42
C ARG A 352 26.51 -3.67 -8.30
N HIS A 353 26.12 -3.17 -7.14
CA HIS A 353 25.64 -3.93 -5.98
C HIS A 353 24.64 -3.11 -5.15
N GLY A 354 23.86 -3.74 -4.25
CA GLY A 354 22.87 -3.06 -3.42
C GLY A 354 23.34 -2.45 -2.10
N ALA A 355 24.60 -2.62 -1.70
CA ALA A 355 25.07 -2.20 -0.37
C ALA A 355 24.77 -0.73 -0.04
N GLY A 356 25.09 0.21 -0.94
CA GLY A 356 24.85 1.64 -0.70
C GLY A 356 23.36 2.01 -0.74
N LEU A 357 22.53 1.33 -1.54
CA LEU A 357 21.08 1.51 -1.51
C LEU A 357 20.51 1.13 -0.13
N TRP A 358 20.90 -0.03 0.40
CA TRP A 358 20.40 -0.52 1.68
C TRP A 358 20.94 0.29 2.88
N LEU A 359 22.18 0.79 2.80
CA LEU A 359 22.71 1.75 3.78
C LEU A 359 21.97 3.09 3.74
N LEU A 360 21.69 3.62 2.54
CA LEU A 360 20.87 4.81 2.38
C LEU A 360 19.49 4.60 3.01
N MET A 361 18.86 3.45 2.76
CA MET A 361 17.56 3.17 3.36
C MET A 361 17.62 3.03 4.87
N THR A 362 18.70 2.43 5.40
CA THR A 362 18.96 2.39 6.85
C THR A 362 18.98 3.80 7.44
N LEU A 363 19.78 4.69 6.84
CA LEU A 363 19.91 6.07 7.29
C LEU A 363 18.58 6.83 7.20
N LEU A 364 17.88 6.73 6.07
CA LEU A 364 16.59 7.38 5.87
C LEU A 364 15.53 6.88 6.87
N SER A 365 15.48 5.58 7.15
CA SER A 365 14.60 5.00 8.17
C SER A 365 14.90 5.53 9.57
N LEU A 366 16.17 5.69 9.94
CA LEU A 366 16.57 6.30 11.21
C LEU A 366 16.21 7.80 11.26
N LEU A 367 16.44 8.55 10.18
CA LEU A 367 16.04 9.96 10.08
C LEU A 367 14.52 10.13 10.14
N GLY A 368 13.76 9.16 9.62
CA GLY A 368 12.30 9.11 9.72
C GLY A 368 11.79 9.13 11.16
N LEU A 369 12.58 8.65 12.13
CA LEU A 369 12.22 8.72 13.56
C LEU A 369 12.09 10.17 14.04
N LEU A 370 12.81 11.12 13.43
CA LEU A 370 12.65 12.54 13.72
C LEU A 370 11.26 13.06 13.32
N LEU A 371 10.71 12.57 12.20
CA LEU A 371 9.34 12.88 11.75
C LEU A 371 8.31 12.29 12.70
N VAL A 372 8.52 11.05 13.18
CA VAL A 372 7.67 10.44 14.21
C VAL A 372 7.72 11.25 15.51
N GLY A 373 8.89 11.76 15.89
CA GLY A 373 9.06 12.66 17.03
C GLY A 373 8.26 13.97 16.89
N GLN A 374 8.08 14.48 15.68
CA GLN A 374 7.22 15.65 15.42
C GLN A 374 5.73 15.33 15.61
N LEU A 375 5.27 14.14 15.20
CA LEU A 375 3.86 13.71 15.40
C LEU A 375 3.47 13.73 16.89
N ASN A 376 4.36 13.27 17.77
CA ASN A 376 4.13 13.29 19.22
C ASN A 376 3.92 14.71 19.79
N ARG A 377 4.44 15.75 19.13
CA ARG A 377 4.25 17.14 19.56
C ARG A 377 2.85 17.65 19.25
N PHE A 378 2.22 17.16 18.18
CA PHE A 378 0.90 17.60 17.74
C PHE A 378 -0.24 16.83 18.42
N HIS A 379 -0.04 15.53 18.72
CA HIS A 379 -1.05 14.70 19.39
C HIS A 379 -0.44 13.81 20.47
N PRO A 380 -0.20 14.35 21.69
CA PRO A 380 0.25 13.55 22.81
C PRO A 380 -0.86 12.60 23.28
N HIS A 381 -0.48 11.34 23.51
CA HIS A 381 -1.37 10.29 24.01
C HIS A 381 -2.12 10.74 25.28
N PRO A 382 -3.37 10.30 25.52
CA PRO A 382 -4.13 10.71 26.72
C PRO A 382 -3.39 10.45 28.04
N GLY A 383 -2.51 9.45 28.11
CA GLY A 383 -1.62 9.22 29.26
C GLY A 383 -0.56 10.30 29.50
N GLN A 384 -0.18 11.08 28.49
CA GLN A 384 0.79 12.18 28.57
C GLN A 384 0.13 13.54 28.87
N ARG A 385 -1.21 13.66 28.75
CA ARG A 385 -1.93 14.89 29.15
C ARG A 385 -1.93 15.12 30.67
N ARG A 386 -1.67 14.09 31.47
CA ARG A 386 -1.64 14.18 32.95
C ARG A 386 -0.35 14.76 33.53
N THR A 387 0.70 14.96 32.72
CA THR A 387 2.03 15.39 33.23
C THR A 387 2.45 16.79 32.81
N ARG A 388 1.63 17.53 32.05
CA ARG A 388 1.86 18.96 31.80
C ARG A 388 1.09 19.78 32.83
N PRO A 389 1.77 20.54 33.72
CA PRO A 389 1.10 21.59 34.46
C PRO A 389 0.51 22.58 33.46
N GLN A 390 -0.76 22.93 33.62
CA GLN A 390 -1.31 24.08 32.91
C GLN A 390 -0.61 25.35 33.43
N PRO A 391 -0.17 26.26 32.55
CA PRO A 391 0.37 27.55 32.95
C PRO A 391 -0.69 28.46 33.58
#